data_AF-A0AAU5IQX7-F1
#
_entry.id   AF-A0AAU5IQX7-F1
#
_cell.length_a   1.000
_cell.length_b   1.000
_cell.length_c   1.000
_cell.angle_alpha   90.00
_cell.angle_beta   90.00
_cell.angle_gamma   90.00
#
_symmetry.space_group_name_H-M   'P 1'
#
loop_
_entity.id
_entity.type
_entity.pdbx_description
1 polymer ?
#
loop_
_entity_poly.entity_id
_entity_poly.type
_entity_poly.pdbx_seq_one_letter_code
_entity_poly.pdbx_strand_id
1 'polypeptide(L)'
;MAWTYGISATSGETLGWPQLVGTVQQVWTGLPSDQRANTVIFAADYSEAGAINELGRSAGLPTAAGAQNTDWWWGAGNPDATTVVAVAPGPAYAPGYTAHLRRYFRHVRVAATLSTPGGVHNIESGGHVYICTGPRRPWGAMWPELRNYA
;
A
#
# COMPACT_ATOMS: atom_id res chain seq x y z
N MET A 1 35.13 -25.32 -5.27
CA MET A 1 33.75 -25.84 -5.22
C MET A 1 32.92 -24.81 -4.47
N ALA A 2 32.14 -24.00 -5.17
CA ALA A 2 31.27 -22.99 -4.57
C ALA A 2 29.88 -23.59 -4.40
N TRP A 3 29.41 -23.67 -3.15
CA TRP A 3 28.05 -24.06 -2.84
C TRP A 3 27.15 -22.85 -3.05
N THR A 4 26.32 -22.87 -4.09
CA THR A 4 25.17 -21.97 -4.20
C THR A 4 24.17 -22.36 -3.13
N TYR A 5 24.13 -21.59 -2.03
CA TYR A 5 23.01 -21.63 -1.12
C TYR A 5 21.80 -21.05 -1.84
N GLY A 6 20.91 -21.94 -2.30
CA GLY A 6 19.61 -21.57 -2.82
C GLY A 6 18.86 -20.79 -1.76
N ILE A 7 18.52 -19.53 -2.07
CA ILE A 7 17.75 -18.65 -1.20
C ILE A 7 16.37 -19.29 -1.05
N SER A 8 15.97 -19.60 0.18
CA SER A 8 14.69 -20.25 0.45
C SER A 8 13.54 -19.39 -0.09
N ALA A 9 12.51 -20.02 -0.68
CA ALA A 9 11.35 -19.31 -1.24
C ALA A 9 10.67 -18.37 -0.22
N THR A 10 10.78 -18.65 1.08
CA THR A 10 10.27 -17.83 2.18
C THR A 10 11.04 -16.52 2.39
N SER A 11 12.30 -16.45 1.94
CA SER A 11 13.12 -15.23 2.01
C SER A 11 12.99 -14.34 0.77
N GLY A 12 12.35 -14.82 -0.30
CA GLY A 12 12.12 -14.04 -1.53
C GLY A 12 11.00 -13.00 -1.40
N GLU A 13 9.99 -13.28 -0.58
CA GLU A 13 8.77 -12.45 -0.47
C GLU A 13 8.90 -11.28 0.52
N THR A 14 9.85 -11.33 1.46
CA THR A 14 10.11 -10.25 2.44
C THR A 14 11.25 -9.29 2.01
N LEU A 15 11.96 -9.59 0.92
CA LEU A 15 12.92 -8.69 0.31
C LEU A 15 12.19 -7.42 -0.16
N GLY A 16 12.37 -6.31 0.55
CA GLY A 16 11.75 -5.03 0.23
C GLY A 16 10.68 -4.57 1.22
N TRP A 17 10.18 -5.43 2.12
CA TRP A 17 9.16 -5.02 3.12
C TRP A 17 9.63 -3.88 4.03
N PRO A 18 10.85 -3.91 4.61
CA PRO A 18 11.34 -2.78 5.39
C PRO A 18 11.42 -1.48 4.58
N GLN A 19 11.80 -1.56 3.30
CA GLN A 19 11.87 -0.40 2.40
C GLN A 19 10.48 0.13 2.03
N LEU A 20 9.53 -0.77 1.76
CA LEU A 20 8.12 -0.42 1.53
C LEU A 20 7.55 0.30 2.74
N VAL A 21 7.69 -0.29 3.93
CA VAL A 21 7.16 0.27 5.17
C VAL A 21 7.85 1.59 5.50
N GLY A 22 9.16 1.70 5.30
CA GLY A 22 9.90 2.96 5.44
C GLY A 22 9.40 4.04 4.47
N THR A 23 9.13 3.69 3.21
CA THR A 23 8.58 4.62 2.21
C THR A 23 7.18 5.08 2.59
N VAL A 24 6.30 4.17 3.02
CA VAL A 24 4.96 4.49 3.52
C VAL A 24 5.04 5.38 4.75
N GLN A 25 5.95 5.09 5.69
CA GLN A 25 6.19 5.92 6.87
C GLN A 25 6.64 7.33 6.50
N GLN A 26 7.56 7.48 5.55
CA GLN A 26 8.00 8.80 5.07
C GLN A 26 6.83 9.60 4.46
N VAL A 27 6.01 8.95 3.63
CA VAL A 27 4.82 9.59 3.04
C VAL A 27 3.80 9.96 4.13
N TRP A 28 3.50 9.04 5.05
CA TRP A 28 2.56 9.24 6.15
C TRP A 28 3.00 10.38 7.08
N THR A 29 4.26 10.37 7.51
CA THR A 29 4.79 11.38 8.43
C THR A 29 4.98 12.74 7.78
N GLY A 30 5.16 12.79 6.46
CA GLY A 30 5.23 14.02 5.66
C GLY A 30 3.88 14.69 5.39
N LEU A 31 2.74 14.07 5.72
CA LEU A 31 1.44 14.72 5.65
C LEU A 31 1.30 15.79 6.76
N PRO A 32 0.65 16.95 6.48
CA PRO A 32 0.24 17.89 7.51
C PRO A 32 -0.58 17.19 8.60
N SER A 33 -0.44 17.60 9.87
CA SER A 33 -1.08 16.96 11.02
C SER A 33 -2.58 16.75 10.84
N ASP A 34 -3.27 17.79 10.38
CA ASP A 34 -4.73 17.81 10.26
C ASP A 34 -5.19 16.90 9.11
N GLN A 35 -4.39 16.81 8.05
CA GLN A 35 -4.63 15.88 6.96
C GLN A 35 -4.38 14.44 7.42
N ARG A 36 -3.27 14.19 8.12
CA ARG A 36 -2.87 12.88 8.64
C ARG A 36 -3.91 12.30 9.60
N ALA A 37 -4.53 13.14 10.43
CA ALA A 37 -5.62 12.74 11.33
C ALA A 37 -6.86 12.20 10.58
N ASN A 38 -7.05 12.61 9.33
CA ASN A 38 -8.17 12.20 8.46
C ASN A 38 -7.71 11.27 7.32
N THR A 39 -6.57 10.59 7.51
CA THR A 39 -5.97 9.70 6.51
C THR A 39 -6.08 8.24 6.92
N VAL A 40 -6.36 7.37 5.96
CA VAL A 40 -6.19 5.91 6.10
C VAL A 40 -5.08 5.41 5.18
N ILE A 41 -4.40 4.34 5.59
CA ILE A 41 -3.48 3.60 4.73
C ILE A 41 -4.27 2.47 4.07
N PHE A 42 -4.17 2.37 2.76
CA PHE A 42 -4.87 1.37 1.96
C PHE A 42 -3.84 0.58 1.13
N ALA A 43 -3.88 -0.74 1.22
CA ALA A 43 -3.02 -1.64 0.47
C ALA A 43 -3.84 -2.36 -0.61
N ALA A 44 -3.30 -2.40 -1.83
CA ALA A 44 -3.93 -3.05 -2.98
C ALA A 44 -3.83 -4.58 -2.91
N ASP A 45 -2.75 -5.07 -2.28
CA ASP A 45 -2.43 -6.48 -2.11
C ASP A 45 -2.27 -6.84 -0.62
N TYR A 46 -2.58 -8.10 -0.28
CA TYR A 46 -2.42 -8.65 1.07
C TYR A 46 -0.96 -8.63 1.54
N SER A 47 -0.01 -8.82 0.62
CA SER A 47 1.42 -8.78 0.93
C SER A 47 1.85 -7.41 1.47
N GLU A 48 1.40 -6.32 0.85
CA GLU A 48 1.62 -4.94 1.29
C GLU A 48 0.92 -4.65 2.62
N ALA A 49 -0.35 -5.08 2.76
CA ALA A 49 -1.12 -4.91 3.98
C ALA A 49 -0.45 -5.61 5.16
N GLY A 50 -0.01 -6.85 4.96
CA GLY A 50 0.73 -7.65 5.92
C GLY A 50 2.04 -7.00 6.32
N ALA A 51 2.83 -6.50 5.35
CA ALA A 51 4.09 -5.81 5.62
C ALA A 51 3.91 -4.60 6.53
N ILE A 52 2.91 -3.75 6.21
CA ILE A 52 2.61 -2.54 6.99
C ILE A 52 2.07 -2.89 8.37
N ASN A 53 1.20 -3.89 8.48
CA ASN A 53 0.59 -4.27 9.75
C ASN A 53 1.57 -4.97 10.70
N GLU A 54 2.54 -5.72 10.16
CA GLU A 54 3.60 -6.39 10.94
C GLU A 54 4.70 -5.40 11.35
N LEU A 55 5.33 -4.72 10.39
CA LEU A 55 6.51 -3.90 10.65
C LEU A 55 6.16 -2.46 11.01
N GLY A 56 5.07 -1.93 10.45
CA GLY A 56 4.67 -0.53 10.59
C GLY A 56 4.21 -0.13 12.00
N ARG A 57 3.79 -1.09 12.84
CA ARG A 57 3.41 -0.80 14.24
C ARG A 57 4.58 -0.19 15.02
N SER A 58 5.77 -0.75 14.87
CA SER A 58 7.00 -0.22 15.48
C SER A 58 7.41 1.16 14.91
N ALA A 59 6.97 1.45 13.69
CA ALA A 59 7.23 2.69 12.97
C ALA A 59 6.16 3.78 13.21
N GLY A 60 5.15 3.50 14.04
CA GLY A 60 4.06 4.44 14.35
C GLY A 60 3.02 4.61 13.25
N LEU A 61 2.96 3.68 12.29
CA LEU A 61 1.92 3.64 11.27
C LEU A 61 0.61 3.10 11.87
N PRO A 62 -0.56 3.63 11.46
CA PRO A 62 -1.83 2.97 11.73
C PRO A 62 -1.92 1.65 10.96
N THR A 63 -2.84 0.78 11.38
CA THR A 63 -3.19 -0.43 10.62
C THR A 63 -3.63 -0.05 9.20
N ALA A 64 -3.06 -0.71 8.20
CA ALA A 64 -3.47 -0.61 6.81
C ALA A 64 -4.76 -1.41 6.57
N ALA A 65 -5.69 -0.80 5.83
CA ALA A 65 -6.85 -1.49 5.29
C ALA A 65 -6.43 -2.25 4.01
N GLY A 66 -6.64 -3.57 3.98
CA GLY A 66 -6.38 -4.41 2.81
C GLY A 66 -7.66 -4.73 2.05
N ALA A 67 -7.65 -4.54 0.73
CA ALA A 67 -8.80 -4.85 -0.13
C ALA A 67 -8.89 -6.34 -0.52
N GLN A 68 -7.82 -7.11 -0.33
CA GLN A 68 -7.67 -8.44 -0.91
C GLN A 68 -8.16 -9.54 0.02
N ASN A 69 -8.89 -10.49 -0.56
CA ASN A 69 -9.30 -11.73 0.10
C ASN A 69 -10.03 -11.49 1.43
N THR A 70 -9.47 -12.03 2.52
CA THR A 70 -10.04 -11.94 3.86
C THR A 70 -9.75 -10.60 4.53
N ASP A 71 -8.72 -9.86 4.07
CA ASP A 71 -8.37 -8.59 4.70
C ASP A 71 -9.48 -7.56 4.58
N TRP A 72 -10.27 -7.66 3.51
CA TRP A 72 -11.42 -6.81 3.28
C TRP A 72 -12.42 -6.79 4.46
N TRP A 73 -12.53 -7.90 5.20
CA TRP A 73 -13.43 -8.03 6.34
C TRP A 73 -12.98 -7.25 7.58
N TRP A 74 -11.70 -6.87 7.68
CA TRP A 74 -11.22 -5.99 8.76
C TRP A 74 -11.70 -4.55 8.60
N GLY A 75 -12.25 -4.21 7.43
CA GLY A 75 -12.91 -2.94 7.17
C GLY A 75 -11.98 -1.84 6.69
N ALA A 76 -12.59 -0.70 6.37
CA ALA A 76 -11.93 0.40 5.67
C ALA A 76 -11.05 1.28 6.58
N GLY A 77 -10.88 0.95 7.87
CA GLY A 77 -10.35 1.88 8.86
C GLY A 77 -11.38 2.97 9.19
N ASN A 78 -10.98 4.25 9.14
CA ASN A 78 -11.90 5.37 9.36
C ASN A 78 -12.84 5.55 8.15
N PRO A 79 -14.16 5.26 8.23
CA PRO A 79 -15.08 5.33 7.09
C PRO A 79 -15.28 6.76 6.56
N ASP A 80 -14.94 7.79 7.35
CA ASP A 80 -15.07 9.19 6.99
C ASP A 80 -13.75 9.81 6.49
N ALA A 81 -12.73 8.98 6.22
CA ALA A 81 -11.45 9.44 5.73
C ALA A 81 -11.57 10.27 4.43
N THR A 82 -10.90 11.41 4.42
CA THR A 82 -10.87 12.34 3.27
C THR A 82 -9.57 12.26 2.47
N THR A 83 -8.55 11.62 3.04
CA THR A 83 -7.28 11.30 2.40
C THR A 83 -7.02 9.80 2.51
N VAL A 84 -6.47 9.21 1.46
CA VAL A 84 -6.01 7.82 1.44
C VAL A 84 -4.57 7.79 0.96
N VAL A 85 -3.69 7.21 1.77
CA VAL A 85 -2.35 6.79 1.35
C VAL A 85 -2.49 5.38 0.79
N ALA A 86 -2.53 5.26 -0.53
CA ALA A 86 -2.67 3.98 -1.20
C ALA A 86 -1.30 3.41 -1.56
N VAL A 87 -1.09 2.12 -1.36
CA VAL A 87 0.09 1.38 -1.79
C VAL A 87 -0.37 0.37 -2.84
N ALA A 88 0.40 0.23 -3.91
CA ALA A 88 0.13 -0.77 -4.93
C ALA A 88 1.43 -1.26 -5.59
N PRO A 89 1.43 -2.52 -6.08
CA PRO A 89 2.59 -3.10 -6.72
C PRO A 89 2.88 -2.44 -8.07
N GLY A 90 3.99 -2.85 -8.68
CA GLY A 90 4.47 -2.26 -9.93
C GLY A 90 3.48 -2.39 -11.10
N PRO A 91 3.65 -1.59 -12.18
CA PRO A 91 2.75 -1.60 -13.33
C PRO A 91 2.67 -2.96 -14.06
N ALA A 92 3.63 -3.86 -13.84
CA ALA A 92 3.58 -5.24 -14.32
C ALA A 92 2.47 -6.07 -13.64
N TYR A 93 2.13 -5.74 -12.39
CA TYR A 93 1.16 -6.45 -11.56
C TYR A 93 -0.13 -5.64 -11.35
N ALA A 94 -0.04 -4.32 -11.25
CA ALA A 94 -1.17 -3.40 -11.18
C ALA A 94 -1.15 -2.38 -12.35
N PRO A 95 -1.33 -2.82 -13.61
CA PRO A 95 -1.32 -1.92 -14.76
C PRO A 95 -2.47 -0.90 -14.65
N GLY A 96 -2.15 0.37 -14.89
CA GLY A 96 -3.16 1.44 -14.90
C GLY A 96 -3.75 1.78 -13.54
N TYR A 97 -3.10 1.42 -12.42
CA TYR A 97 -3.65 1.63 -11.07
C TYR A 97 -3.98 3.09 -10.75
N THR A 98 -3.21 4.05 -11.29
CA THR A 98 -3.55 5.48 -11.17
C THR A 98 -4.93 5.80 -11.78
N ALA A 99 -5.25 5.22 -12.95
CA ALA A 99 -6.55 5.41 -13.58
C ALA A 99 -7.67 4.73 -12.78
N HIS A 100 -7.39 3.57 -12.19
CA HIS A 100 -8.29 2.88 -11.27
C HIS A 100 -8.64 3.78 -10.08
N LEU A 101 -7.65 4.34 -9.38
CA LEU A 101 -7.85 5.23 -8.23
C LEU A 101 -8.64 6.51 -8.59
N ARG A 102 -8.44 7.06 -9.80
CA ARG A 102 -9.18 8.26 -10.27
C ARG A 102 -10.68 8.05 -10.44
N ARG A 103 -11.16 6.80 -10.47
CA ARG A 103 -12.60 6.48 -10.44
C ARG A 103 -13.21 6.78 -9.07
N TYR A 104 -12.42 6.74 -8.00
CA TYR A 104 -12.85 6.93 -6.62
C TYR A 104 -12.44 8.29 -6.05
N PHE A 105 -11.34 8.87 -6.52
CA PHE A 105 -10.79 10.13 -6.01
C PHE A 105 -10.70 11.20 -7.09
N ARG A 106 -10.86 12.47 -6.68
CA ARG A 106 -10.70 13.64 -7.57
C ARG A 106 -9.24 13.93 -7.84
N HIS A 107 -8.37 13.74 -6.85
CA HIS A 107 -6.95 13.99 -6.94
C HIS A 107 -6.18 12.73 -6.56
N VAL A 108 -5.32 12.26 -7.47
CA VAL A 108 -4.43 11.11 -7.27
C VAL A 108 -3.06 11.53 -7.75
N ARG A 109 -2.08 11.50 -6.86
CA ARG A 109 -0.67 11.72 -7.20
C ARG A 109 0.19 10.59 -6.66
N VAL A 110 1.21 10.21 -7.43
CA VAL A 110 2.31 9.39 -6.92
C VAL A 110 3.10 10.25 -5.93
N ALA A 111 3.24 9.75 -4.70
CA ALA A 111 4.01 10.37 -3.63
C ALA A 111 5.42 9.77 -3.55
N ALA A 112 5.55 8.46 -3.84
CA ALA A 112 6.84 7.78 -3.92
C ALA A 112 6.75 6.57 -4.85
N THR A 113 7.92 6.12 -5.33
CA THR A 113 8.08 4.86 -6.06
C THR A 113 8.83 3.88 -5.18
N LEU A 114 8.31 2.67 -5.06
CA LEU A 114 8.92 1.58 -4.32
C LEU A 114 10.17 1.10 -5.06
N SER A 115 11.27 0.96 -4.32
CA SER A 115 12.53 0.45 -4.84
C SER A 115 12.85 -0.90 -4.19
N THR A 116 13.23 -1.87 -5.02
CA THR A 116 13.68 -3.18 -4.52
C THR A 116 15.21 -3.17 -4.42
N PRO A 117 15.80 -3.55 -3.26
CA PRO A 117 17.25 -3.58 -3.11
C PRO A 117 17.91 -4.56 -4.09
N GLY A 118 19.06 -4.17 -4.66
CA GLY A 118 19.92 -5.08 -5.42
C GLY A 118 19.44 -5.48 -6.82
N GLY A 119 18.42 -4.83 -7.38
CA GLY A 119 17.93 -5.14 -8.73
C GLY A 119 17.15 -6.45 -8.82
N VAL A 120 16.77 -7.04 -7.69
CA VAL A 120 15.88 -8.21 -7.65
C VAL A 120 14.49 -7.74 -8.05
N HIS A 121 14.00 -8.20 -9.20
CA HIS A 121 12.63 -7.96 -9.63
C HIS A 121 11.67 -8.81 -8.78
N ASN A 122 10.88 -8.15 -7.94
CA ASN A 122 9.75 -8.76 -7.23
C ASN A 122 8.44 -8.03 -7.58
N ILE A 123 7.33 -8.50 -7.02
CA ILE A 123 5.99 -7.93 -7.29
C ILE A 123 5.91 -6.43 -7.01
N GLU A 124 6.67 -5.95 -6.02
CA GLU A 124 6.75 -4.56 -5.60
C GLU A 124 7.68 -3.68 -6.46
N SER A 125 8.44 -4.27 -7.37
CA SER A 125 9.40 -3.52 -8.21
C SER A 125 8.68 -2.49 -9.08
N GLY A 126 8.98 -1.21 -8.84
CA GLY A 126 8.33 -0.10 -9.54
C GLY A 126 6.90 0.17 -9.07
N GLY A 127 6.50 -0.39 -7.92
CA GLY A 127 5.25 -0.05 -7.23
C GLY A 127 5.23 1.40 -6.77
N HIS A 128 4.08 1.86 -6.31
CA HIS A 128 3.88 3.27 -5.98
C HIS A 128 3.14 3.43 -4.67
N VAL A 129 3.55 4.45 -3.92
CA VAL A 129 2.74 5.03 -2.84
C VAL A 129 2.05 6.27 -3.40
N TYR A 130 0.72 6.33 -3.28
CA TYR A 130 -0.12 7.41 -3.76
C TYR A 130 -0.69 8.20 -2.60
N ILE A 131 -0.90 9.50 -2.83
CA ILE A 131 -1.78 10.32 -2.01
C ILE A 131 -3.04 10.60 -2.82
N CYS A 132 -4.17 10.12 -2.30
CA CYS A 132 -5.49 10.26 -2.90
C CYS A 132 -6.34 11.18 -2.03
N THR A 133 -6.93 12.23 -2.61
CA THR A 133 -7.79 13.17 -1.90
C THR A 133 -9.05 13.50 -2.70
N GLY A 134 -10.04 14.06 -2.00
CA GLY A 134 -11.34 14.36 -2.58
C GLY A 134 -12.07 13.08 -3.00
N PRO A 135 -12.37 12.17 -2.06
CA PRO A 135 -13.13 10.98 -2.37
C PRO A 135 -14.49 11.39 -2.98
N ARG A 136 -14.90 10.70 -4.04
CA ARG A 136 -16.11 11.04 -4.82
C ARG A 136 -17.39 10.65 -4.08
N ARG A 137 -17.29 9.68 -3.18
CA ARG A 137 -18.29 9.24 -2.20
C ARG A 137 -17.58 9.04 -0.85
N PRO A 138 -18.29 9.02 0.28
CA PRO A 138 -17.68 8.68 1.58
C PRO A 138 -16.85 7.39 1.48
N TRP A 139 -15.67 7.37 2.08
CA TRP A 139 -14.71 6.27 1.94
C TRP A 139 -15.32 4.91 2.32
N GLY A 140 -16.00 4.84 3.46
CA GLY A 140 -16.70 3.63 3.90
C GLY A 140 -17.78 3.16 2.92
N ALA A 141 -18.41 4.07 2.18
CA ALA A 141 -19.41 3.72 1.17
C ALA A 141 -18.79 3.20 -0.14
N MET A 142 -17.52 3.51 -0.40
CA MET A 142 -16.77 2.97 -1.55
C MET A 142 -16.11 1.62 -1.21
N TRP A 143 -15.89 1.32 0.07
CA TRP A 143 -15.20 0.10 0.53
C TRP A 143 -15.72 -1.21 -0.10
N PRO A 144 -17.04 -1.45 -0.28
CA PRO A 144 -17.53 -2.66 -0.94
C PRO A 144 -17.09 -2.82 -2.40
N GLU A 145 -16.78 -1.73 -3.08
CA GLU A 145 -16.35 -1.74 -4.49
C GLU A 145 -14.85 -1.98 -4.66
N LEU A 146 -14.08 -1.87 -3.57
CA LEU A 146 -12.63 -2.02 -3.58
C LEU A 146 -12.17 -3.46 -3.35
N ARG A 147 -13.09 -4.37 -3.02
CA ARG A 147 -12.76 -5.77 -2.76
C ARG A 147 -12.18 -6.44 -4.01
N ASN A 148 -11.02 -7.08 -3.87
CA ASN A 148 -10.39 -7.85 -4.93
C ASN A 148 -9.97 -9.26 -4.42
N TYR A 149 -9.78 -10.18 -5.37
CA TYR A 149 -9.42 -11.59 -5.13
C TYR A 149 -8.28 -12.07 -6.03
N ALA A 150 -7.70 -11.16 -6.81
CA ALA A 150 -6.68 -11.43 -7.81
C ALA A 150 -5.30 -11.10 -7.24
#